data_AF-A0A3N5R8B7-F1
#
_entry.id   AF-A0A3N5R8B7-F1
#
_cell.length_a   1.000
_cell.length_b   1.000
_cell.length_c   1.000
_cell.angle_alpha   90.00
_cell.angle_beta   90.00
_cell.angle_gamma   90.00
#
_symmetry.space_group_name_H-M   'P 1'
#
loop_
_entity.id
_entity.type
_entity.pdbx_description
1 polymer ?
#
loop_
_entity_poly.entity_id
_entity_poly.type
_entity_poly.pdbx_seq_one_letter_code
_entity_poly.pdbx_strand_id
1 'polypeptide(L)'
;MPEESQKWNEEAGRISDSALEEVEPKPRTEQFRSELTRLPELTLRRKVFRSTVRILARLLVFLLTKTEVVGLEYFPRKGPALVVANHLGDTDSALGVAFLPREVDGLAKIELYDFPVLGWLMDWYGVIWVHRGQADRKALREALRGF
;
A
#
# COMPACT_ATOMS: atom_id res chain seq x y z
N MET A 1 -34.32 14.02 1.69
CA MET A 1 -33.21 13.66 0.79
C MET A 1 -33.13 12.16 0.42
N PRO A 2 -34.20 11.45 -0.01
CA PRO A 2 -34.07 10.06 -0.52
C PRO A 2 -33.96 9.95 -2.05
N GLU A 3 -34.33 10.99 -2.80
CA GLU A 3 -34.42 10.92 -4.28
C GLU A 3 -33.05 10.95 -4.98
N GLU A 4 -32.07 11.70 -4.45
CA GLU A 4 -30.72 11.76 -5.06
C GLU A 4 -29.93 10.45 -4.91
N SER A 5 -30.12 9.71 -3.81
CA SER A 5 -29.47 8.42 -3.59
C SER A 5 -30.08 7.30 -4.43
N GLN A 6 -31.39 7.37 -4.71
CA GLN A 6 -32.03 6.45 -5.67
C GLN A 6 -31.56 6.71 -7.10
N LYS A 7 -31.40 7.98 -7.49
CA LYS A 7 -30.89 8.37 -8.81
C LYS A 7 -29.45 7.91 -9.05
N TRP A 8 -28.58 8.02 -8.03
CA TRP A 8 -27.21 7.49 -8.07
C TRP A 8 -27.16 5.97 -8.28
N ASN A 9 -28.05 5.22 -7.61
CA ASN A 9 -28.11 3.76 -7.76
C ASN A 9 -28.67 3.31 -9.12
N GLU A 10 -29.61 4.06 -9.71
CA GLU A 10 -30.15 3.78 -11.05
C GLU A 10 -29.18 4.13 -12.20
N GLU A 11 -28.36 5.18 -12.05
CA GLU A 11 -27.31 5.54 -13.02
C GLU A 11 -26.08 4.65 -12.89
N ALA A 12 -25.64 4.30 -11.66
CA ALA A 12 -24.51 3.39 -11.44
C ALA A 12 -24.81 1.94 -11.85
N GLY A 13 -26.08 1.53 -11.89
CA GLY A 13 -26.52 0.20 -12.31
C GLY A 13 -26.57 -0.02 -13.82
N ARG A 14 -26.27 0.99 -14.65
CA ARG A 14 -26.30 0.93 -16.13
C ARG A 14 -24.91 0.84 -16.77
N ILE A 15 -23.99 0.08 -16.18
CA ILE A 15 -22.84 -0.39 -16.97
C ILE A 15 -23.35 -1.58 -17.78
N SER A 16 -23.57 -1.39 -19.09
CA SER A 16 -23.97 -2.49 -19.98
C SER A 16 -22.93 -3.62 -19.90
N ASP A 17 -23.34 -4.88 -19.91
CA ASP A 17 -22.41 -6.03 -19.89
C ASP A 17 -21.36 -5.95 -21.03
N SER A 18 -21.71 -5.34 -22.16
CA SER A 18 -20.80 -5.05 -23.27
C SER A 18 -19.67 -4.06 -22.91
N ALA A 19 -19.89 -3.15 -21.96
CA ALA A 19 -18.87 -2.23 -21.46
C ALA A 19 -17.90 -2.90 -20.46
N LEU A 20 -18.27 -4.06 -19.89
CA LEU A 20 -17.37 -4.89 -19.08
C LEU A 20 -16.53 -5.83 -19.96
N GLU A 21 -16.99 -6.19 -21.15
CA GLU A 21 -16.25 -7.01 -22.12
C GLU A 21 -15.10 -6.27 -22.81
N GLU A 22 -15.18 -4.95 -22.97
CA GLU A 22 -14.13 -4.11 -23.59
C GLU A 22 -12.97 -3.75 -22.65
N VAL A 23 -13.09 -4.03 -21.35
CA VAL A 23 -12.04 -3.69 -20.38
C VAL A 23 -10.96 -4.76 -20.41
N GLU A 24 -9.78 -4.40 -20.93
CA GLU A 24 -8.62 -5.29 -20.86
C GLU A 24 -8.40 -5.80 -19.42
N PRO A 25 -8.18 -7.11 -19.25
CA PRO A 25 -8.02 -7.69 -17.92
C PRO A 25 -6.81 -7.07 -17.23
N LYS A 26 -6.98 -6.71 -15.95
CA LYS A 26 -5.87 -6.15 -15.16
C LYS A 26 -4.65 -7.10 -15.20
N PRO A 27 -3.43 -6.54 -15.31
CA PRO A 27 -2.22 -7.35 -15.39
C PRO A 27 -2.10 -8.28 -14.19
N ARG A 28 -1.82 -9.55 -14.47
CA ARG A 28 -1.60 -10.60 -13.48
C ARG A 28 -0.11 -10.88 -13.36
N THR A 29 0.30 -11.38 -12.21
CA THR A 29 1.68 -11.81 -12.04
C THR A 29 1.92 -13.10 -12.80
N GLU A 30 2.95 -13.11 -13.66
CA GLU A 30 3.33 -14.27 -14.47
C GLU A 30 4.16 -15.27 -13.66
N GLN A 31 5.06 -14.78 -12.80
CA GLN A 31 6.00 -15.60 -12.03
C GLN A 31 5.65 -15.59 -10.54
N PHE A 32 5.35 -16.76 -9.99
CA PHE A 32 5.01 -16.89 -8.57
C PHE A 32 6.26 -17.16 -7.73
N ARG A 33 6.73 -16.14 -7.01
CA ARG A 33 7.95 -16.12 -6.17
C ARG A 33 7.60 -16.06 -4.68
N SER A 34 7.08 -17.18 -4.17
CA SER A 34 6.55 -17.23 -2.80
C SER A 34 7.62 -16.97 -1.73
N GLU A 35 8.89 -17.25 -1.99
CA GLU A 35 10.04 -17.03 -1.11
C GLU A 35 10.27 -15.55 -0.78
N LEU A 36 9.80 -14.65 -1.64
CA LEU A 36 9.84 -13.20 -1.44
C LEU A 36 8.64 -12.72 -0.61
N THR A 37 7.52 -13.45 -0.59
CA THR A 37 6.38 -13.14 0.28
C THR A 37 6.69 -13.50 1.74
N ARG A 38 7.35 -12.57 2.44
CA ARG A 38 7.74 -12.68 3.85
C ARG A 38 7.69 -11.30 4.50
N LEU A 39 7.44 -11.25 5.80
CA LEU A 39 7.72 -10.06 6.59
C LEU A 39 9.18 -10.10 7.09
N PRO A 40 10.06 -9.18 6.65
CA PRO A 40 11.46 -9.24 7.07
C PRO A 40 11.63 -8.80 8.54
N GLU A 41 12.55 -9.44 9.26
CA GLU A 41 12.82 -9.07 10.66
C GLU A 41 13.29 -7.62 10.80
N LEU A 42 12.74 -6.92 11.80
CA LEU A 42 13.07 -5.54 12.15
C LEU A 42 14.36 -5.45 12.98
N THR A 43 15.49 -5.72 12.34
CA THR A 43 16.82 -5.51 12.93
C THR A 43 17.07 -4.03 13.24
N LEU A 44 18.01 -3.74 14.13
CA LEU A 44 18.40 -2.34 14.45
C LEU A 44 18.77 -1.55 13.19
N ARG A 45 19.52 -2.17 12.26
CA ARG A 45 19.91 -1.53 11.00
C ARG A 45 18.70 -1.15 10.14
N ARG A 46 17.67 -2.00 10.10
CA ARG A 46 16.43 -1.71 9.38
C ARG A 46 15.59 -0.64 10.08
N LYS A 47 15.54 -0.62 11.41
CA LYS A 47 14.87 0.46 12.16
C LYS A 47 15.52 1.82 11.89
N VAL A 48 16.86 1.87 11.91
CA VAL A 48 17.61 3.09 11.55
C VAL A 48 17.31 3.48 10.11
N PHE A 49 17.34 2.52 9.17
CA PHE A 49 16.99 2.79 7.78
C PHE A 49 15.57 3.34 7.61
N ARG A 50 14.54 2.71 8.22
CA ARG A 50 13.15 3.20 8.19
C ARG A 50 13.04 4.62 8.73
N SER A 51 13.74 4.92 9.83
CA SER A 51 13.80 6.26 10.40
C SER A 51 14.44 7.27 9.44
N THR A 52 15.55 6.92 8.79
CA THR A 52 16.20 7.76 7.77
C THR A 52 15.27 8.01 6.58
N VAL A 53 14.65 6.95 6.04
CA VAL A 53 13.70 7.05 4.92
C VAL A 53 12.51 7.94 5.31
N ARG A 54 11.99 7.84 6.54
CA ARG A 54 10.93 8.73 7.04
C ARG A 54 11.37 10.19 7.08
N ILE A 55 12.57 10.49 7.55
CA ILE A 55 13.09 11.86 7.59
C ILE A 55 13.20 12.42 6.17
N LEU A 56 13.76 11.63 5.24
CA LEU A 56 13.87 12.02 3.84
C LEU A 56 12.49 12.21 3.20
N ALA A 57 11.53 11.31 3.46
CA ALA A 57 10.17 11.43 2.95
C ALA A 57 9.49 12.71 3.47
N ARG A 58 9.63 13.03 4.76
CA ARG A 58 9.12 14.29 5.34
C ARG A 58 9.74 15.51 4.68
N LEU A 59 11.05 15.50 4.46
CA LEU A 59 11.75 16.60 3.79
C LEU A 59 11.25 16.77 2.36
N LEU A 60 11.16 15.69 1.58
CA LEU A 60 10.70 15.73 0.19
C LEU A 60 9.25 16.19 0.10
N VAL A 61 8.36 15.64 0.93
CA VAL A 61 6.96 16.08 0.98
C VAL A 61 6.87 17.55 1.35
N PHE A 62 7.60 18.00 2.37
CA PHE A 62 7.60 19.41 2.78
C PHE A 62 8.06 20.35 1.66
N LEU A 63 9.06 19.95 0.88
CA LEU A 63 9.60 20.76 -0.21
C LEU A 63 8.76 20.73 -1.49
N LEU A 64 8.11 19.60 -1.78
CA LEU A 64 7.49 19.35 -3.09
C LEU A 64 5.96 19.44 -3.07
N THR A 65 5.34 19.53 -1.89
CA THR A 65 3.87 19.47 -1.77
C THR A 65 3.33 20.48 -0.76
N LYS A 66 2.03 20.79 -0.85
CA LYS A 66 1.27 21.50 0.19
C LYS A 66 0.37 20.50 0.90
N THR A 67 0.96 19.71 1.80
CA THR A 67 0.22 18.63 2.48
C THR A 67 -0.51 19.15 3.72
N GLU A 68 -1.80 18.84 3.83
CA GLU A 68 -2.59 18.95 5.06
C GLU A 68 -2.88 17.55 5.60
N VAL A 69 -2.71 17.36 6.90
CA VAL A 69 -2.94 16.07 7.56
C VAL A 69 -3.91 16.26 8.72
N VAL A 70 -5.00 15.52 8.71
CA VAL A 70 -6.08 15.57 9.70
C VAL A 70 -6.39 14.17 10.23
N GLY A 71 -6.92 14.07 11.45
CA GLY A 71 -7.43 12.81 11.99
C GLY A 71 -6.37 11.82 12.51
N LEU A 72 -5.12 12.25 12.72
CA LEU A 72 -4.08 11.38 13.30
C LEU A 72 -4.40 10.96 14.74
N GLU A 73 -5.24 11.70 15.44
CA GLU A 73 -5.78 11.38 16.75
C GLU A 73 -6.62 10.11 16.77
N TYR A 74 -7.21 9.71 15.63
CA TYR A 74 -7.95 8.45 15.49
C TYR A 74 -7.03 7.25 15.25
N PHE A 75 -5.74 7.48 15.01
CA PHE A 75 -4.79 6.39 14.76
C PHE A 75 -4.58 5.56 16.04
N PRO A 76 -4.72 4.21 16.00
CA PRO A 76 -4.57 3.38 17.18
C PRO A 76 -3.20 3.55 17.83
N ARG A 77 -3.18 3.92 19.11
CA ARG A 77 -1.93 4.13 19.89
C ARG A 77 -1.26 2.82 20.29
N LYS A 78 -2.03 1.74 20.42
CA LYS A 78 -1.58 0.41 20.82
C LYS A 78 -2.31 -0.65 20.02
N GLY A 79 -1.70 -1.83 19.91
CA GLY A 79 -2.27 -2.97 19.20
C GLY A 79 -2.13 -2.91 17.68
N PRO A 80 -2.67 -3.94 16.99
CA PRO A 80 -2.64 -4.05 15.54
C PRO A 80 -3.48 -2.97 14.86
N ALA A 81 -3.10 -2.57 13.66
CA ALA A 81 -3.90 -1.69 12.81
C ALA A 81 -3.73 -2.10 11.34
N LEU A 82 -4.83 -2.09 10.59
CA LEU A 82 -4.82 -2.21 9.14
C LEU A 82 -5.02 -0.82 8.55
N VAL A 83 -3.98 -0.27 7.90
CA VAL A 83 -4.07 1.01 7.21
C VAL A 83 -4.49 0.75 5.77
N VAL A 84 -5.59 1.38 5.36
CA VAL A 84 -6.11 1.28 4.00
C VAL A 84 -6.13 2.68 3.41
N ALA A 85 -5.59 2.83 2.21
CA ALA A 85 -5.57 4.08 1.46
C ALA A 85 -6.16 3.85 0.07
N ASN A 86 -6.92 4.84 -0.42
CA ASN A 86 -7.20 4.93 -1.84
C ASN A 86 -5.89 5.30 -2.54
N HIS A 87 -5.46 4.50 -3.51
CA HIS A 87 -4.18 4.70 -4.18
C HIS A 87 -4.38 5.60 -5.41
N LEU A 88 -4.11 6.90 -5.27
CA LEU A 88 -4.22 7.90 -6.33
C LEU A 88 -2.92 8.03 -7.12
N GLY A 89 -1.77 7.68 -6.52
CA GLY A 89 -0.49 7.65 -7.22
C GLY A 89 0.69 7.33 -6.30
N ASP A 90 1.89 7.27 -6.87
CA ASP A 90 3.09 6.80 -6.17
C ASP A 90 3.45 7.67 -4.93
N THR A 91 3.04 8.94 -4.93
CA THR A 91 3.22 9.87 -3.80
C THR A 91 2.53 9.37 -2.52
N ASP A 92 1.50 8.52 -2.62
CA ASP A 92 0.80 7.95 -1.46
C ASP A 92 1.76 7.20 -0.54
N SER A 93 2.74 6.51 -1.10
CA SER A 93 3.76 5.79 -0.33
C SER A 93 4.64 6.76 0.46
N ALA A 94 5.05 7.88 -0.15
CA ALA A 94 5.86 8.89 0.51
C ALA A 94 5.07 9.60 1.64
N LEU A 95 3.80 9.92 1.40
CA LEU A 95 2.90 10.50 2.39
C LEU A 95 2.68 9.56 3.58
N GLY A 96 2.40 8.27 3.31
CA GLY A 96 2.23 7.26 4.34
C GLY A 96 3.47 7.12 5.22
N VAL A 97 4.65 7.00 4.61
CA VAL A 97 5.93 6.90 5.35
C VAL A 97 6.22 8.17 6.17
N ALA A 98 5.90 9.35 5.63
CA ALA A 98 6.15 10.62 6.28
C ALA A 98 5.24 10.88 7.49
N PHE A 99 3.93 10.62 7.37
CA PHE A 99 2.95 11.13 8.32
C PHE A 99 2.26 10.08 9.19
N LEU A 100 2.31 8.78 8.84
CA LEU A 100 1.72 7.78 9.71
C LEU A 100 2.43 7.78 11.08
N PRO A 101 1.68 7.78 12.20
CA PRO A 101 2.27 7.94 13.54
C PRO A 101 3.18 6.79 13.96
N ARG A 102 3.07 5.64 13.30
CA ARG A 102 3.89 4.44 13.52
C ARG A 102 4.50 3.98 12.21
N GLU A 103 5.64 3.29 12.28
CA GLU A 103 6.14 2.55 11.11
C GLU A 103 5.13 1.45 10.77
N VAL A 104 4.75 1.38 9.51
CA VAL A 104 3.81 0.38 9.00
C VAL A 104 4.52 -0.51 8.00
N ASP A 105 4.18 -1.79 8.01
CA ASP A 105 4.65 -2.73 7.01
C ASP A 105 3.75 -2.64 5.78
N GLY A 106 4.36 -2.39 4.62
CA GLY A 106 3.64 -2.21 3.36
C GLY A 106 3.47 -3.53 2.61
N LEU A 107 2.40 -3.63 1.82
CA LEU A 107 2.25 -4.66 0.80
C LEU A 107 2.69 -4.09 -0.55
N ALA A 108 3.58 -4.78 -1.25
CA ALA A 108 4.16 -4.30 -2.51
C ALA A 108 4.01 -5.31 -3.64
N LYS A 109 3.74 -4.81 -4.85
CA LYS A 109 3.67 -5.62 -6.07
C LYS A 109 5.02 -6.34 -6.29
N ILE A 110 5.01 -7.66 -6.43
CA ILE A 110 6.23 -8.49 -6.57
C ILE A 110 7.11 -8.11 -7.77
N GLU A 111 6.54 -7.56 -8.83
CA GLU A 111 7.26 -7.10 -10.01
C GLU A 111 8.10 -5.84 -9.73
N LEU A 112 7.82 -5.09 -8.66
CA LEU A 112 8.69 -3.98 -8.23
C LEU A 112 10.01 -4.49 -7.63
N TYR A 113 10.08 -5.77 -7.25
CA TYR A 113 11.31 -6.39 -6.75
C TYR A 113 12.44 -6.39 -7.79
N ASP A 114 12.09 -6.50 -9.08
CA ASP A 114 13.07 -6.62 -10.17
C ASP A 114 13.71 -5.28 -10.55
N PHE A 115 13.22 -4.16 -10.02
CA PHE A 115 13.86 -2.86 -10.19
C PHE A 115 15.10 -2.79 -9.28
N PRO A 116 16.33 -2.64 -9.81
CA PRO A 116 17.55 -2.85 -9.03
C PRO A 116 17.66 -2.00 -7.76
N VAL A 117 17.31 -0.72 -7.86
CA VAL A 117 17.38 0.22 -6.74
C VAL A 117 16.09 0.17 -5.92
N LEU A 118 14.93 0.25 -6.57
CA LEU A 118 13.65 0.33 -5.90
C LEU A 118 13.32 -0.96 -5.14
N GLY A 119 13.49 -2.12 -5.78
CA GLY A 119 13.27 -3.43 -5.16
C GLY A 119 14.16 -3.63 -3.94
N TRP A 120 15.44 -3.27 -4.03
CA TRP A 120 16.36 -3.33 -2.90
C TRP A 120 15.94 -2.40 -1.75
N LEU A 121 15.58 -1.15 -2.04
CA LEU A 121 15.12 -0.19 -1.03
C LEU A 121 13.85 -0.68 -0.33
N MET A 122 12.88 -1.20 -1.08
CA MET A 122 11.62 -1.71 -0.55
C MET A 122 11.81 -2.97 0.29
N ASP A 123 12.66 -3.92 -0.16
CA ASP A 123 12.98 -5.12 0.62
C ASP A 123 13.73 -4.77 1.91
N TRP A 124 14.62 -3.77 1.86
CA TRP A 124 15.32 -3.29 3.04
C TRP A 124 14.41 -2.52 3.99
N TYR A 125 13.49 -1.71 3.46
CA TYR A 125 12.43 -1.09 4.25
C TYR A 125 11.56 -2.16 4.93
N GLY A 126 11.31 -3.28 4.27
CA GLY A 126 10.59 -4.42 4.84
C GLY A 126 9.13 -4.47 4.41
N VAL A 127 8.89 -4.48 3.10
CA VAL A 127 7.57 -4.75 2.52
C VAL A 127 7.30 -6.25 2.42
N ILE A 128 6.04 -6.63 2.43
CA ILE A 128 5.59 -7.98 2.07
C ILE A 128 5.26 -7.97 0.58
N TRP A 129 5.96 -8.79 -0.19
CA TRP A 129 5.74 -8.89 -1.63
C TRP A 129 4.50 -9.72 -1.96
N VAL A 130 3.61 -9.18 -2.81
CA VAL A 130 2.31 -9.76 -3.17
C VAL A 130 2.17 -9.99 -4.67
N HIS A 131 1.49 -11.08 -5.02
CA HIS A 131 1.22 -11.46 -6.41
C HIS A 131 -0.18 -11.00 -6.84
N ARG A 132 -0.30 -10.44 -8.05
CA ARG A 132 -1.57 -9.96 -8.60
C ARG A 132 -2.33 -11.07 -9.33
N GLY A 133 -3.65 -11.00 -9.28
CA GLY A 133 -4.55 -11.86 -10.05
C GLY A 133 -5.02 -13.13 -9.32
N GLN A 134 -4.51 -13.41 -8.12
CA GLN A 134 -4.94 -14.52 -7.26
C GLN A 134 -4.87 -14.13 -5.78
N ALA A 135 -5.58 -14.86 -4.92
CA ALA A 135 -5.54 -14.64 -3.48
C ALA A 135 -4.19 -15.09 -2.89
N ASP A 136 -3.39 -14.14 -2.41
CA ASP A 136 -2.09 -14.43 -1.79
C ASP A 136 -2.25 -14.73 -0.28
N ARG A 137 -2.61 -15.98 0.03
CA ARG A 137 -2.81 -16.45 1.42
C ARG A 137 -1.54 -16.37 2.26
N LYS A 138 -0.37 -16.47 1.63
CA LYS A 138 0.91 -16.38 2.34
C LYS A 138 1.14 -14.94 2.78
N ALA A 139 0.95 -13.96 1.90
CA ALA A 139 1.06 -12.55 2.24
C ALA A 139 0.13 -12.17 3.41
N LEU A 140 -1.11 -12.66 3.40
CA LEU A 140 -2.04 -12.43 4.50
C LEU A 140 -1.52 -13.02 5.82
N ARG A 141 -0.97 -14.24 5.79
CA ARG A 141 -0.39 -14.87 6.99
C ARG A 141 0.83 -14.09 7.51
N GLU A 142 1.67 -13.58 6.62
CA GLU A 142 2.81 -12.74 7.00
C GLU A 142 2.37 -11.42 7.62
N ALA A 143 1.33 -10.77 7.07
CA ALA A 143 0.76 -9.56 7.65
C ALA A 143 0.19 -9.79 9.06
N LEU A 144 -0.39 -10.96 9.32
CA LEU A 144 -0.89 -11.35 10.63
C LEU A 144 0.22 -11.73 11.64
N ARG A 145 1.44 -12.01 11.18
CA ARG A 145 2.61 -12.31 12.05
C ARG A 145 3.27 -11.05 12.61
N GLY A 146 3.07 -9.89 11.98
CA GLY A 146 3.72 -8.63 12.37
C GLY A 146 3.19 -7.99 13.66
N PHE A 147 2.41 -8.72 14.46
CA PHE A 147 1.75 -8.25 15.68
C PHE A 147 2.31 -8.92 16.93
#